data_AF-A0A1F8SDD7-F1
#
_entry.id   AF-A0A1F8SDD7-F1
#
_cell.length_a   1.000
_cell.length_b   1.000
_cell.length_c   1.000
_cell.angle_alpha   90.00
_cell.angle_beta   90.00
_cell.angle_gamma   90.00
#
_symmetry.space_group_name_H-M   'P 1'
#
loop_
_entity.id
_entity.type
_entity.pdbx_description
1 polymer ?
#
loop_
_entity_poly.entity_id
_entity_poly.type
_entity_poly.pdbx_seq_one_letter_code
_entity_poly.pdbx_strand_id
1 'polypeptide(L)'
;MIRHLARLRSSEVGASLPELLVGTIVGVLVLTAVTSAIFTANDLRLRAEDRGQFASDLAVVSMRFDLDAAMATASAPARSQTSATPCDTPIDLGFLEAGASVRYRTVAGSPRGPLWLERVSGAGSRTLARNVASCSWRAVADGSGRLTIRLTIALSGATGEAVSQTLRGAPRLW
;
A
#
# COMPACT_ATOMS: atom_id res chain seq x y z
N MET A 1 -64.44 46.79 5.83
CA MET A 1 -63.29 46.10 5.21
C MET A 1 -62.16 45.87 6.23
N ILE A 2 -62.46 45.27 7.41
CA ILE A 2 -61.49 45.05 8.52
C ILE A 2 -61.83 43.73 9.23
N ARG A 3 -62.16 42.67 8.47
CA ARG A 3 -62.46 41.34 9.04
C ARG A 3 -61.70 40.18 8.38
N HIS A 4 -60.81 40.47 7.42
CA HIS A 4 -60.00 39.44 6.75
C HIS A 4 -58.54 39.36 7.22
N LEU A 5 -58.02 40.36 7.93
CA LEU A 5 -56.66 40.30 8.47
C LEU A 5 -56.53 39.47 9.76
N ALA A 6 -57.64 39.13 10.43
CA ALA A 6 -57.61 38.32 11.65
C ALA A 6 -57.51 36.80 11.38
N ARG A 7 -57.73 36.35 10.12
CA ARG A 7 -57.74 34.92 9.77
C ARG A 7 -56.39 34.35 9.32
N LEU A 8 -55.37 35.18 9.12
CA LEU A 8 -54.03 34.69 8.79
C LEU A 8 -53.15 34.45 10.02
N ARG A 9 -53.58 34.88 11.21
CA ARG A 9 -52.80 34.72 12.45
C ARG A 9 -53.11 33.44 13.23
N SER A 10 -54.14 32.69 12.85
CA SER A 10 -54.58 31.47 13.56
C SER A 10 -54.12 30.16 12.90
N SER A 11 -53.12 30.22 12.02
CA SER A 11 -52.49 29.03 11.42
C SER A 11 -50.96 29.06 11.56
N GLU A 12 -50.43 29.82 12.50
CA GLU A 12 -49.06 29.65 12.97
C GLU A 12 -49.13 28.77 14.21
N VAL A 13 -48.89 27.46 14.03
CA VAL A 13 -48.42 26.60 15.11
C VAL A 13 -47.02 27.12 15.45
N GLY A 14 -46.99 28.21 16.22
CA GLY A 14 -45.77 28.91 16.58
C GLY A 14 -44.99 28.05 17.54
N ALA A 15 -43.84 27.53 17.08
CA ALA A 15 -42.90 26.84 17.95
C ALA A 15 -42.58 27.75 19.13
N SER A 16 -42.84 27.27 20.34
CA SER A 16 -42.49 28.00 21.55
C SER A 16 -40.97 28.18 21.62
N LEU A 17 -40.50 29.30 22.19
CA LEU A 17 -39.06 29.57 22.42
C LEU A 17 -38.28 28.33 22.96
N PRO A 18 -38.80 27.54 23.93
CA PRO A 18 -38.14 26.32 24.36
C PRO A 18 -38.12 25.20 23.29
N GLU A 19 -39.14 25.05 22.44
CA GLU A 19 -39.14 24.06 21.34
C GLU A 19 -38.10 24.42 20.26
N LEU A 20 -37.93 25.71 19.95
CA LEU A 20 -36.86 26.18 19.07
C LEU A 20 -35.46 25.92 19.66
N LEU A 21 -35.31 26.08 20.97
CA LEU A 21 -34.05 25.84 21.67
C LEU A 21 -33.70 24.34 21.74
N VAL A 22 -34.69 23.48 21.98
CA VAL A 22 -34.50 22.02 21.93
C VAL A 22 -34.21 21.55 20.50
N GLY A 23 -34.96 22.03 19.51
CA GLY A 23 -34.76 21.67 18.10
C GLY A 23 -33.38 22.07 17.57
N THR A 24 -32.86 23.23 17.97
CA THR A 24 -31.51 23.68 17.60
C THR A 24 -30.42 22.84 18.27
N ILE A 25 -30.55 22.53 19.56
CA ILE A 25 -29.58 21.66 20.26
C ILE A 25 -29.56 20.26 19.65
N VAL A 26 -30.74 19.65 19.44
CA VAL A 26 -30.84 18.33 18.80
C VAL A 26 -30.29 18.37 17.37
N GLY A 27 -30.60 19.41 16.61
CA GLY A 27 -30.07 19.62 15.26
C GLY A 27 -28.54 19.70 15.23
N VAL A 28 -27.93 20.45 16.15
CA VAL A 28 -26.46 20.56 16.26
C VAL A 28 -25.84 19.22 16.67
N LEU A 29 -26.45 18.49 17.60
CA LEU A 29 -25.96 17.16 18.01
C LEU A 29 -26.03 16.15 16.86
N VAL A 30 -27.12 16.14 16.10
CA VAL A 30 -27.24 15.26 14.92
C VAL A 30 -26.23 15.66 13.84
N LEU A 31 -26.09 16.96 13.56
CA LEU A 31 -25.14 17.43 12.55
C LEU A 31 -23.69 17.08 12.92
N THR A 32 -23.30 17.26 14.18
CA THR A 32 -21.96 16.90 14.67
C THR A 32 -21.73 15.39 14.63
N ALA A 33 -22.72 14.59 15.02
CA ALA A 33 -22.66 13.12 14.94
C ALA A 33 -22.52 12.63 13.49
N VAL A 34 -23.32 13.15 12.56
CA VAL A 34 -23.26 12.79 11.12
C VAL A 34 -21.92 13.21 10.52
N THR A 35 -21.45 14.41 10.83
CA THR A 35 -20.16 14.91 10.33
C THR A 35 -19.00 14.05 10.84
N SER A 36 -19.00 13.72 12.13
CA SER A 36 -18.01 12.80 12.72
C SER A 36 -18.05 11.44 12.04
N ALA A 37 -19.23 10.86 11.83
CA ALA A 37 -19.39 9.57 11.20
C ALA A 37 -18.87 9.57 9.74
N ILE A 38 -19.12 10.64 8.98
CA ILE A 38 -18.61 10.79 7.60
C ILE A 38 -17.08 10.85 7.59
N PHE A 39 -16.46 11.64 8.47
CA PHE A 39 -15.01 11.72 8.55
C PHE A 39 -14.38 10.39 8.97
N THR A 40 -14.95 9.70 9.95
CA THR A 40 -14.48 8.37 10.36
C THR A 40 -14.64 7.34 9.24
N ALA A 41 -15.80 7.32 8.56
CA ALA A 41 -16.03 6.40 7.44
C ALA A 41 -15.06 6.65 6.28
N ASN A 42 -14.74 7.92 6.00
CA ASN A 42 -13.79 8.28 4.96
C ASN A 42 -12.35 7.84 5.31
N ASP A 43 -11.90 8.07 6.54
CA ASP A 43 -10.59 7.60 7.01
C ASP A 43 -10.47 6.07 6.93
N LEU A 44 -11.52 5.34 7.37
CA LEU A 44 -11.56 3.88 7.27
C LEU A 44 -11.52 3.40 5.82
N ARG A 45 -12.22 4.08 4.92
CA ARG A 45 -12.21 3.76 3.49
C ARG A 45 -10.82 3.94 2.89
N LEU A 46 -10.15 5.06 3.15
CA LEU A 46 -8.83 5.33 2.60
C LEU A 46 -7.79 4.32 3.10
N ARG A 47 -7.83 3.95 4.38
CA ARG A 47 -6.97 2.88 4.93
C ARG A 47 -7.28 1.51 4.33
N ALA A 48 -8.56 1.21 4.10
CA ALA A 48 -8.95 -0.02 3.43
C ALA A 48 -8.43 -0.09 1.98
N GLU A 49 -8.47 1.04 1.26
CA GLU A 49 -7.89 1.18 -0.08
C GLU A 49 -6.37 0.95 -0.06
N ASP A 50 -5.64 1.57 0.89
CA ASP A 50 -4.19 1.38 1.07
C ASP A 50 -3.85 -0.10 1.35
N ARG A 51 -4.56 -0.76 2.27
CA ARG A 51 -4.39 -2.20 2.55
C ARG A 51 -4.66 -3.08 1.35
N GLY A 52 -5.70 -2.76 0.58
CA GLY A 52 -6.03 -3.46 -0.65
C GLY A 52 -4.91 -3.35 -1.68
N GLN A 53 -4.34 -2.16 -1.83
CA GLN A 53 -3.20 -1.92 -2.71
C GLN A 53 -1.96 -2.69 -2.22
N PHE A 54 -1.63 -2.63 -0.94
CA PHE A 54 -0.48 -3.37 -0.40
C PHE A 54 -0.62 -4.88 -0.62
N ALA A 55 -1.80 -5.44 -0.36
CA ALA A 55 -2.04 -6.86 -0.56
C ALA A 55 -1.84 -7.27 -2.04
N SER A 56 -2.32 -6.43 -2.97
CA SER A 56 -2.11 -6.64 -4.41
C SER A 56 -0.62 -6.59 -4.78
N ASP A 57 0.09 -5.53 -4.38
CA ASP A 57 1.51 -5.35 -4.69
C ASP A 57 2.37 -6.48 -4.08
N LEU A 58 2.12 -6.85 -2.82
CA LEU A 58 2.84 -7.92 -2.14
C LEU A 58 2.54 -9.30 -2.75
N ALA A 59 1.32 -9.54 -3.24
CA ALA A 59 1.00 -10.77 -3.95
C ALA A 59 1.77 -10.87 -5.28
N VAL A 60 1.83 -9.79 -6.06
CA VAL A 60 2.59 -9.73 -7.31
C VAL A 60 4.08 -9.93 -7.06
N VAL A 61 4.64 -9.22 -6.07
CA VAL A 61 6.06 -9.37 -5.70
C VAL A 61 6.34 -10.79 -5.24
N SER A 62 5.53 -11.36 -4.35
CA SER A 62 5.71 -12.71 -3.83
C SER A 62 5.71 -13.76 -4.94
N MET A 63 4.67 -13.75 -5.80
CA MET A 63 4.55 -14.70 -6.90
C MET A 63 5.70 -14.59 -7.89
N ARG A 64 6.08 -13.38 -8.28
CA ARG A 64 7.15 -13.19 -9.27
C ARG A 64 8.53 -13.50 -8.70
N PHE A 65 8.77 -13.10 -7.45
CA PHE A 65 10.03 -13.35 -6.77
C PHE A 65 10.24 -14.84 -6.53
N ASP A 66 9.21 -15.58 -6.14
CA ASP A 66 9.32 -17.03 -5.96
C ASP A 66 9.62 -17.74 -7.30
N LEU A 67 8.93 -17.35 -8.37
CA LEU A 67 9.17 -17.88 -9.71
C LEU A 67 10.60 -17.61 -10.20
N ASP A 68 11.07 -16.37 -10.08
CA ASP A 68 12.42 -16.02 -10.52
C ASP A 68 13.49 -16.62 -9.61
N ALA A 69 13.24 -16.70 -8.30
CA ALA A 69 14.15 -17.36 -7.38
C ALA A 69 14.26 -18.85 -7.69
N ALA A 70 13.17 -19.52 -8.07
CA ALA A 70 13.23 -20.91 -8.51
C ALA A 70 14.05 -21.13 -9.79
N MET A 71 14.23 -20.08 -10.61
CA MET A 71 15.09 -20.08 -11.80
C MET A 71 16.51 -19.57 -11.52
N ALA A 72 16.77 -19.05 -10.33
CA ALA A 72 18.08 -18.51 -9.97
C ALA A 72 19.15 -19.60 -10.03
N THR A 73 20.30 -19.25 -10.59
CA THR A 73 21.38 -20.22 -10.80
C THR A 73 22.29 -20.35 -9.57
N ALA A 74 22.98 -21.48 -9.46
CA ALA A 74 23.98 -21.68 -8.42
C ALA A 74 25.18 -20.73 -8.55
N SER A 75 25.40 -20.06 -9.69
CA SER A 75 26.46 -19.06 -9.88
C SER A 75 25.96 -17.62 -9.75
N ALA A 76 24.73 -17.41 -9.31
CA ALA A 76 24.13 -16.07 -9.20
C ALA A 76 24.97 -15.12 -8.33
N PRO A 77 25.24 -13.88 -8.77
CA PRO A 77 25.87 -12.87 -7.92
C PRO A 77 25.12 -12.61 -6.62
N ALA A 78 23.80 -12.82 -6.59
CA ALA A 78 22.97 -12.79 -5.38
C ALA A 78 23.53 -13.62 -4.22
N ARG A 79 24.24 -14.73 -4.48
CA ARG A 79 24.77 -15.64 -3.43
C ARG A 79 25.78 -14.99 -2.51
N SER A 80 26.56 -14.02 -3.01
CA SER A 80 27.62 -13.37 -2.24
C SER A 80 27.10 -12.24 -1.34
N GLN A 81 25.84 -11.82 -1.52
CA GLN A 81 25.21 -10.74 -0.75
C GLN A 81 24.64 -11.27 0.57
N THR A 82 25.49 -11.70 1.50
CA THR A 82 25.06 -12.30 2.78
C THR A 82 24.64 -11.28 3.84
N SER A 83 25.04 -10.01 3.67
CA SER A 83 24.58 -8.87 4.47
C SER A 83 23.35 -8.23 3.84
N ALA A 84 22.51 -7.59 4.68
CA ALA A 84 21.36 -6.85 4.20
C ALA A 84 21.83 -5.66 3.35
N THR A 85 21.53 -5.72 2.05
CA THR A 85 21.89 -4.69 1.08
C THR A 85 20.60 -3.96 0.65
N PRO A 86 20.58 -2.62 0.60
CA PRO A 86 19.38 -1.91 0.17
C PRO A 86 19.06 -2.21 -1.29
N CYS A 87 17.78 -2.12 -1.66
CA CYS A 87 17.32 -2.50 -2.99
C CYS A 87 17.70 -1.50 -4.10
N ASP A 88 18.29 -0.36 -3.76
CA ASP A 88 18.88 0.57 -4.74
C ASP A 88 20.07 -0.06 -5.48
N THR A 89 20.76 -0.97 -4.81
CA THR A 89 21.79 -1.84 -5.37
C THR A 89 21.12 -3.04 -6.03
N PRO A 90 21.21 -3.19 -7.36
CA PRO A 90 20.52 -4.27 -8.04
C PRO A 90 21.03 -5.65 -7.59
N ILE A 91 20.10 -6.59 -7.40
CA ILE A 91 20.42 -8.00 -7.17
C ILE A 91 20.21 -8.79 -8.47
N ASP A 92 21.20 -9.59 -8.84
CA ASP A 92 21.22 -10.40 -10.05
C ASP A 92 21.04 -11.88 -9.70
N LEU A 93 20.00 -12.49 -10.25
CA LEU A 93 19.62 -13.88 -9.97
C LEU A 93 20.37 -14.90 -10.85
N GLY A 94 21.25 -14.43 -11.74
CA GLY A 94 22.17 -15.27 -12.49
C GLY A 94 21.54 -16.12 -13.60
N PHE A 95 20.27 -15.87 -13.95
CA PHE A 95 19.60 -16.50 -15.08
C PHE A 95 19.17 -15.46 -16.12
N LEU A 96 19.05 -15.93 -17.36
CA LEU A 96 18.72 -15.08 -18.50
C LEU A 96 17.24 -15.17 -18.85
N GLU A 97 16.63 -14.03 -19.14
CA GLU A 97 15.33 -13.93 -19.78
C GLU A 97 15.45 -12.99 -20.98
N ALA A 98 15.04 -13.46 -22.16
CA ALA A 98 15.17 -12.73 -23.42
C ALA A 98 16.60 -12.17 -23.68
N GLY A 99 17.63 -12.96 -23.33
CA GLY A 99 19.03 -12.62 -23.63
C GLY A 99 19.72 -11.68 -22.64
N ALA A 100 19.07 -11.24 -21.56
CA ALA A 100 19.71 -10.45 -20.50
C ALA A 100 19.43 -11.04 -19.11
N SER A 101 20.31 -10.71 -18.16
CA SER A 101 20.15 -11.20 -16.79
C SER A 101 18.94 -10.59 -16.10
N VAL A 102 18.23 -11.42 -15.33
CA VAL A 102 17.12 -10.97 -14.50
C VAL A 102 17.64 -10.33 -13.22
N ARG A 103 17.27 -9.07 -13.02
CA ARG A 103 17.69 -8.24 -11.90
C ARG A 103 16.52 -7.61 -11.20
N TYR A 104 16.66 -7.39 -9.90
CA TYR A 104 15.70 -6.62 -9.11
C TYR A 104 16.38 -5.38 -8.57
N ARG A 105 15.66 -4.26 -8.57
CA ARG A 105 16.13 -2.99 -7.98
C ARG A 105 14.96 -2.10 -7.60
N THR A 106 15.17 -1.16 -6.70
CA THR A 106 14.28 -0.03 -6.51
C THR A 106 14.72 1.15 -7.35
N VAL A 107 13.77 1.83 -7.98
CA VAL A 107 13.98 3.09 -8.71
C VAL A 107 13.06 4.16 -8.16
N ALA A 108 13.42 5.43 -8.31
CA ALA A 108 12.51 6.52 -7.98
C ALA A 108 11.42 6.62 -9.06
N GLY A 109 10.15 6.57 -8.67
CA GLY A 109 9.03 6.76 -9.60
C GLY A 109 8.96 8.16 -10.20
N SER A 110 9.57 9.12 -9.51
CA SER A 110 9.90 10.47 -10.01
C SER A 110 11.11 11.00 -9.21
N PRO A 111 11.78 12.09 -9.63
CA PRO A 111 12.99 12.59 -8.96
C PRO A 111 12.85 12.89 -7.46
N ARG A 112 11.62 13.11 -6.98
CA ARG A 112 11.27 13.28 -5.55
C ARG A 112 10.14 12.34 -5.12
N GLY A 113 9.84 11.35 -5.94
CA GLY A 113 8.70 10.47 -5.79
C GLY A 113 9.01 9.24 -4.94
N PRO A 114 7.97 8.49 -4.58
CA PRO A 114 8.14 7.21 -3.91
C PRO A 114 9.01 6.25 -4.72
N LEU A 115 9.71 5.34 -4.04
CA LEU A 115 10.45 4.28 -4.70
C LEU A 115 9.49 3.21 -5.23
N TRP A 116 9.83 2.63 -6.38
CA TRP A 116 9.15 1.50 -6.99
C TRP A 116 10.11 0.32 -7.04
N LEU A 117 9.63 -0.87 -6.67
CA LEU A 117 10.38 -2.10 -6.87
C LEU A 117 10.18 -2.55 -8.32
N GLU A 118 11.27 -2.71 -9.05
CA GLU A 118 11.29 -3.17 -10.43
C GLU A 118 12.03 -4.49 -10.60
N ARG A 119 11.52 -5.29 -11.53
CA ARG A 119 12.22 -6.39 -12.15
C ARG A 119 12.69 -5.96 -13.54
N VAL A 120 13.98 -6.06 -13.79
CA VAL A 120 14.62 -5.75 -15.07
C VAL A 120 15.06 -7.05 -15.73
N SER A 121 14.82 -7.19 -17.02
CA SER A 121 15.16 -8.36 -17.83
C SER A 121 15.40 -7.95 -19.28
N GLY A 122 15.71 -8.91 -20.17
CA GLY A 122 15.84 -8.63 -21.61
C GLY A 122 14.53 -8.19 -22.27
N ALA A 123 13.38 -8.55 -21.67
CA ALA A 123 12.06 -8.11 -22.12
C ALA A 123 11.70 -6.67 -21.68
N GLY A 124 12.55 -6.04 -20.86
CA GLY A 124 12.32 -4.69 -20.32
C GLY A 124 12.24 -4.66 -18.79
N SER A 125 11.84 -3.49 -18.27
CA SER A 125 11.57 -3.28 -16.84
C SER A 125 10.08 -3.40 -16.54
N ARG A 126 9.75 -4.08 -15.44
CA ARG A 126 8.38 -4.22 -14.93
C ARG A 126 8.34 -3.79 -13.46
N THR A 127 7.50 -2.81 -13.16
CA THR A 127 7.17 -2.45 -11.78
C THR A 127 6.37 -3.57 -11.11
N LEU A 128 6.83 -4.02 -9.94
CA LEU A 128 6.18 -5.06 -9.15
C LEU A 128 5.44 -4.50 -7.94
N ALA A 129 5.98 -3.44 -7.32
CA ALA A 129 5.33 -2.73 -6.23
C ALA A 129 5.63 -1.23 -6.30
N ARG A 130 4.68 -0.41 -5.86
CA ARG A 130 4.82 1.04 -5.76
C ARG A 130 4.87 1.46 -4.29
N ASN A 131 5.27 2.70 -4.05
CA ASN A 131 5.32 3.29 -2.71
C ASN A 131 6.17 2.49 -1.72
N VAL A 132 7.33 2.03 -2.18
CA VAL A 132 8.32 1.33 -1.37
C VAL A 132 9.00 2.35 -0.47
N ALA A 133 8.77 2.22 0.84
CA ALA A 133 9.39 3.07 1.86
C ALA A 133 10.83 2.64 2.17
N SER A 134 11.03 1.32 2.28
CA SER A 134 12.36 0.73 2.40
C SER A 134 12.36 -0.67 1.81
N CYS A 135 13.52 -1.12 1.39
CA CYS A 135 13.67 -2.43 0.79
C CYS A 135 15.11 -2.90 0.99
N SER A 136 15.29 -4.16 1.36
CA SER A 136 16.60 -4.82 1.43
C SER A 136 16.53 -6.27 0.98
N TRP A 137 17.63 -6.76 0.43
CA TRP A 137 17.82 -8.18 0.09
C TRP A 137 19.03 -8.73 0.81
N ARG A 138 19.04 -10.05 1.02
CA ARG A 138 20.25 -10.80 1.35
C ARG A 138 20.09 -12.28 1.00
N ALA A 139 21.18 -12.90 0.63
CA ALA A 139 21.35 -14.35 0.65
C ALA A 139 21.44 -14.84 2.10
N VAL A 140 20.69 -15.90 2.40
CA VAL A 140 20.70 -16.60 3.68
C VAL A 140 20.87 -18.08 3.37
N ALA A 141 21.90 -18.72 3.90
CA ALA A 141 21.99 -20.17 3.90
C ALA A 141 21.15 -20.73 5.05
N ASP A 142 20.39 -21.80 4.81
CA ASP A 142 19.78 -22.58 5.88
C ASP A 142 20.81 -23.50 6.57
N GLY A 143 20.39 -24.21 7.61
CA GLY A 143 21.26 -25.15 8.35
C GLY A 143 21.75 -26.34 7.51
N SER A 144 21.19 -26.56 6.32
CA SER A 144 21.63 -27.57 5.35
C SER A 144 22.56 -27.00 4.27
N GLY A 145 22.90 -25.71 4.34
CA GLY A 145 23.71 -25.01 3.33
C GLY A 145 22.92 -24.58 2.09
N ARG A 146 21.60 -24.76 2.08
CA ARG A 146 20.75 -24.37 0.96
C ARG A 146 20.57 -22.86 0.97
N LEU A 147 20.88 -22.24 -0.16
CA LEU A 147 20.73 -20.80 -0.31
C LEU A 147 19.25 -20.43 -0.40
N THR A 148 18.86 -19.36 0.29
CA THR A 148 17.57 -18.68 0.14
C THR A 148 17.85 -17.19 -0.05
N ILE A 149 17.17 -16.56 -0.99
CA ILE A 149 17.23 -15.11 -1.16
C ILE A 149 16.07 -14.53 -0.36
N ARG A 150 16.39 -13.70 0.63
CA ARG A 150 15.42 -13.03 1.48
C ARG A 150 15.25 -11.59 1.00
N LEU A 151 14.03 -11.23 0.59
CA LEU A 151 13.61 -9.86 0.33
C LEU A 151 12.84 -9.34 1.55
N THR A 152 13.20 -8.18 2.06
CA THR A 152 12.40 -7.45 3.06
C THR A 152 11.94 -6.15 2.41
N ILE A 153 10.63 -5.97 2.24
CA ILE A 153 10.04 -4.80 1.60
C ILE A 153 9.06 -4.13 2.55
N ALA A 154 9.15 -2.82 2.68
CA ALA A 154 8.20 -1.99 3.37
C ALA A 154 7.48 -1.08 2.38
N LEU A 155 6.15 -1.09 2.41
CA LEU A 155 5.29 -0.23 1.61
C LEU A 155 4.66 0.83 2.52
N SER A 156 4.46 2.03 2.00
CA SER A 156 3.78 3.13 2.67
C SER A 156 2.67 3.70 1.78
N GLY A 157 1.49 3.89 2.33
CA GLY A 157 0.32 4.41 1.63
C GLY A 157 0.23 5.92 1.73
N ALA A 158 -0.70 6.50 0.98
CA ALA A 158 -0.89 7.96 0.98
C ALA A 158 -1.47 8.46 2.31
N THR A 159 -2.15 7.59 3.07
CA THR A 159 -2.70 7.94 4.40
C THR A 159 -1.68 7.82 5.53
N GLY A 160 -0.44 7.44 5.22
CA GLY A 160 0.60 7.15 6.22
C GLY A 160 0.53 5.73 6.80
N GLU A 161 -0.38 4.87 6.33
CA GLU A 161 -0.36 3.46 6.68
C GLU A 161 0.89 2.79 6.09
N ALA A 162 1.50 1.87 6.82
CA ALA A 162 2.70 1.17 6.35
C ALA A 162 2.63 -0.32 6.70
N VAL A 163 3.18 -1.14 5.82
CA VAL A 163 3.32 -2.57 6.02
C VAL A 163 4.72 -3.02 5.65
N SER A 164 5.28 -3.95 6.42
CA SER A 164 6.57 -4.55 6.14
C SER A 164 6.41 -6.06 6.03
N GLN A 165 6.94 -6.65 4.97
CA GLN A 165 6.92 -8.08 4.74
C GLN A 165 8.28 -8.61 4.33
N THR A 166 8.60 -9.79 4.83
CA THR A 166 9.77 -10.56 4.42
C THR A 166 9.33 -11.72 3.55
N LEU A 167 9.84 -11.74 2.31
CA LEU A 167 9.66 -12.80 1.32
C LEU A 167 10.94 -13.62 1.20
N ARG A 168 10.79 -14.89 0.86
CA ARG A 168 11.90 -15.84 0.70
C ARG A 168 11.71 -16.59 -0.60
N GLY A 169 12.74 -16.60 -1.44
CA GLY A 169 12.79 -17.36 -2.68
C GLY A 169 13.96 -18.34 -2.64
N ALA A 170 13.73 -19.59 -2.99
CA ALA A 170 14.74 -20.65 -2.95
C ALA A 170 15.14 -21.06 -4.38
N PRO A 171 16.43 -20.93 -4.76
CA PRO A 171 16.98 -21.53 -5.96
C PRO A 171 16.70 -23.03 -6.02
N ARG A 172 16.31 -23.51 -7.20
CA ARG A 172 16.21 -24.95 -7.44
C ARG A 172 17.64 -25.53 -7.60
N LEU A 173 17.83 -26.75 -7.11
CA LEU A 173 19.15 -27.39 -6.93
C LEU A 173 19.68 -28.12 -8.18
N TRP A 174 19.13 -27.88 -9.38
CA TRP A 174 19.47 -28.66 -10.57
C TRP A 174 20.66 -28.06 -11.32
#